data_AF-A0A8J2IYX2-F1
#
_entry.id   AF-A0A8J2IYX2-F1
#
_cell.length_a   1.000
_cell.length_b   1.000
_cell.length_c   1.000
_cell.angle_alpha   90.00
_cell.angle_beta   90.00
_cell.angle_gamma   90.00
#
_symmetry.space_group_name_H-M   'P 1'
#
loop_
_entity.id
_entity.type
_entity.pdbx_description
1 polymer ?
#
loop_
_entity_poly.entity_id
_entity_poly.type
_entity_poly.pdbx_seq_one_letter_code
_entity_poly.pdbx_strand_id
1 'polypeptide(L)'
;MVNFVASVTLLLSAASAVVAVPSALEKRKVTCRDDRPASELANVNEAVACINYLASLGSQKCVATVSGQSFCRRGNTQITGLARNGNTATSTCQEVARGAGFIMDKCSRGDGKVRGANEAWANGNLLVDIRRVVQ
;
A
#
# COMPACT_ATOMS: atom_id res chain seq x y z
N MET A 1 -42.71 6.89 60.26
CA MET A 1 -41.55 7.52 59.59
C MET A 1 -40.47 6.46 59.42
N VAL A 2 -39.96 6.37 58.20
CA VAL A 2 -38.91 5.53 57.59
C VAL A 2 -37.80 4.97 58.50
N ASN A 3 -37.33 3.74 58.25
CA ASN A 3 -36.21 3.55 57.30
C ASN A 3 -35.97 2.08 56.88
N PHE A 4 -35.88 1.89 55.57
CA PHE A 4 -35.44 0.68 54.88
C PHE A 4 -33.92 0.56 54.99
N VAL A 5 -33.40 -0.61 55.37
CA VAL A 5 -31.98 -0.92 55.21
C VAL A 5 -31.85 -1.92 54.07
N ALA A 6 -31.51 -1.41 52.90
CA ALA A 6 -31.23 -2.19 51.70
C ALA A 6 -29.77 -2.69 51.77
N SER A 7 -29.59 -4.00 51.80
CA SER A 7 -28.28 -4.65 51.68
C SER A 7 -27.78 -4.53 50.25
N VAL A 8 -26.70 -3.76 50.06
CA VAL A 8 -26.02 -3.60 48.76
C VAL A 8 -24.91 -4.64 48.66
N THR A 9 -25.13 -5.68 47.85
CA THR A 9 -24.09 -6.62 47.44
C THR A 9 -23.25 -6.00 46.32
N LEU A 10 -22.02 -5.58 46.65
CA LEU A 10 -21.03 -5.17 45.64
C LEU A 10 -20.46 -6.41 44.94
N LEU A 11 -20.81 -6.60 43.66
CA LEU A 11 -20.14 -7.53 42.75
C LEU A 11 -18.93 -6.83 42.12
N LEU A 12 -17.71 -7.26 42.50
CA LEU A 12 -16.48 -6.85 41.84
C LEU A 12 -16.35 -7.58 40.50
N SER A 13 -16.68 -6.90 39.39
CA SER A 13 -16.34 -7.38 38.06
C SER A 13 -14.86 -7.12 37.78
N ALA A 14 -14.04 -8.16 37.77
CA ALA A 14 -12.66 -8.10 37.30
C ALA A 14 -12.64 -7.84 35.79
N ALA A 15 -12.30 -6.61 35.38
CA ALA A 15 -12.09 -6.28 33.98
C ALA A 15 -10.70 -6.77 33.57
N SER A 16 -10.63 -7.84 32.76
CA SER A 16 -9.39 -8.30 32.14
C SER A 16 -8.95 -7.29 31.07
N ALA A 17 -7.97 -6.45 31.39
CA ALA A 17 -7.32 -5.60 30.40
C ALA A 17 -6.42 -6.47 29.51
N VAL A 18 -6.89 -6.80 28.30
CA VAL A 18 -6.07 -7.42 27.27
C VAL A 18 -5.12 -6.34 26.74
N VAL A 19 -3.89 -6.31 27.23
CA VAL A 19 -2.87 -5.39 26.72
C VAL A 19 -2.49 -5.86 25.32
N ALA A 20 -2.95 -5.15 24.29
CA ALA A 20 -2.49 -5.37 22.93
C ALA A 20 -0.97 -5.07 22.89
N VAL A 21 -0.17 -6.13 22.72
CA VAL A 21 1.27 -6.00 22.52
C VAL A 21 1.48 -5.13 21.27
N PRO A 22 2.22 -4.02 21.33
CA PRO A 22 2.49 -3.23 20.15
C PRO A 22 3.32 -4.10 19.21
N SER A 23 2.72 -4.55 18.11
CA SER A 23 3.47 -5.07 16.99
C SER A 23 4.40 -3.94 16.55
N ALA A 24 5.71 -4.16 16.64
CA ALA A 24 6.69 -3.22 16.14
C ALA A 24 6.35 -2.91 14.68
N LEU A 25 5.85 -1.69 14.43
CA LEU A 25 5.48 -1.26 13.09
C LEU A 25 6.77 -1.15 12.28
N GLU A 26 7.05 -2.14 11.45
CA GLU A 26 8.17 -2.05 10.53
C GLU A 26 7.89 -0.91 9.54
N LYS A 27 8.78 0.09 9.56
CA LYS A 27 8.66 1.25 8.69
C LYS A 27 8.83 0.77 7.25
N ARG A 28 7.75 0.81 6.48
CA ARG A 28 7.76 0.53 5.04
C ARG A 28 8.75 1.46 4.36
N LYS A 29 9.91 0.92 3.98
CA LYS A 29 10.94 1.67 3.28
C LYS A 29 10.63 1.67 1.79
N VAL A 30 10.18 2.82 1.29
CA VAL A 30 10.07 3.06 -0.15
C VAL A 30 11.46 2.96 -0.76
N THR A 31 11.57 2.35 -1.95
CA THR A 31 12.81 2.31 -2.71
C THR A 31 12.70 3.24 -3.89
N CYS A 32 13.27 4.44 -3.79
CA CYS A 32 13.41 5.34 -4.93
C CYS A 32 14.53 4.84 -5.86
N ARG A 33 14.37 5.07 -7.16
CA ARG A 33 15.33 4.67 -8.20
C ARG A 33 15.73 5.87 -9.07
N ASP A 34 16.07 6.96 -8.39
CA ASP A 34 16.60 8.19 -8.97
C ASP A 34 18.08 8.08 -9.39
N ASP A 35 18.73 6.98 -9.02
CA ASP A 35 20.04 6.53 -9.52
C ASP A 35 20.04 6.15 -11.01
N ARG A 36 18.87 6.09 -11.64
CA ARG A 36 18.67 5.62 -13.02
C ARG A 36 18.68 6.78 -14.01
N PRO A 37 19.12 6.55 -15.26
CA PRO A 37 19.13 7.59 -16.27
C PRO A 37 17.72 8.10 -16.55
N ALA A 38 17.59 9.37 -16.92
CA ALA A 38 16.30 10.02 -17.17
C ALA A 38 15.45 9.30 -18.23
N SER A 39 16.11 8.59 -19.16
CA SER A 39 15.48 7.75 -20.19
C SER A 39 14.77 6.51 -19.63
N GLU A 40 14.98 6.14 -18.37
CA GLU A 40 14.32 5.03 -17.67
C GLU A 40 13.28 5.49 -16.63
N LEU A 41 13.11 6.80 -16.45
CA LEU A 41 12.16 7.34 -15.48
C LEU A 41 10.76 7.48 -16.11
N ALA A 42 9.75 7.13 -15.32
CA ALA A 42 8.35 7.27 -15.70
C ALA A 42 7.91 8.74 -15.60
N ASN A 43 6.80 9.08 -16.26
CA ASN A 43 6.18 10.39 -16.16
C ASN A 43 5.21 10.43 -14.97
N VAL A 44 5.29 11.50 -14.18
CA VAL A 44 4.45 11.69 -12.98
C VAL A 44 2.96 11.74 -13.31
N ASN A 45 2.56 12.48 -14.36
CA ASN A 45 1.14 12.63 -14.72
C ASN A 45 0.54 11.32 -15.20
N GLU A 46 1.29 10.54 -15.99
CA GLU A 46 0.88 9.21 -16.42
C GLU A 46 0.75 8.23 -15.22
N ALA A 47 1.68 8.31 -14.26
CA ALA A 47 1.62 7.52 -13.04
C ALA A 47 0.39 7.88 -12.19
N VAL A 48 0.10 9.17 -11.99
CA VAL A 48 -1.10 9.65 -11.29
C VAL A 48 -2.37 9.15 -11.94
N ALA A 49 -2.47 9.21 -13.28
CA ALA A 49 -3.62 8.67 -14.00
C ALA A 49 -3.81 7.17 -13.76
N CYS A 50 -2.73 6.39 -13.71
CA CYS A 50 -2.79 4.99 -13.35
C CYS A 50 -3.19 4.76 -11.89
N ILE A 51 -2.68 5.54 -10.95
CA ILE A 51 -3.04 5.45 -9.53
C ILE A 51 -4.53 5.73 -9.35
N ASN A 52 -5.06 6.77 -9.98
CA ASN A 52 -6.48 7.11 -9.92
C ASN A 52 -7.35 6.01 -10.52
N TYR A 53 -6.94 5.42 -11.65
CA TYR A 53 -7.61 4.26 -12.21
C TYR A 53 -7.65 3.09 -11.21
N LEU A 54 -6.50 2.70 -10.64
CA LEU A 54 -6.44 1.60 -9.68
C LEU A 54 -7.25 1.88 -8.40
N ALA A 55 -7.27 3.13 -7.93
CA ALA A 55 -8.09 3.54 -6.80
C ALA A 55 -9.60 3.43 -7.13
N SER A 56 -10.01 3.80 -8.34
CA SER A 56 -11.41 3.70 -8.80
C SER A 56 -11.95 2.27 -8.85
N LEU A 57 -11.06 1.27 -9.03
CA LEU A 57 -11.43 -0.14 -8.99
C LEU A 57 -11.71 -0.66 -7.56
N GLY A 58 -11.35 0.11 -6.53
CA GLY A 58 -11.66 -0.20 -5.13
C GLY A 58 -11.16 -1.58 -4.70
N SER A 59 -12.09 -2.40 -4.22
CA SER A 59 -11.84 -3.76 -3.70
C SER A 59 -11.57 -4.81 -4.77
N GLN A 60 -11.55 -4.46 -6.06
CA GLN A 60 -11.16 -5.41 -7.12
C GLN A 60 -9.79 -6.00 -6.83
N LYS A 61 -9.62 -7.30 -7.08
CA LYS A 61 -8.35 -8.01 -6.88
C LYS A 61 -7.35 -7.62 -7.97
N CYS A 62 -6.21 -7.08 -7.55
CA CYS A 62 -5.02 -6.89 -8.36
C CYS A 62 -4.05 -8.04 -8.05
N VAL A 63 -3.88 -8.96 -9.01
CA VAL A 63 -3.07 -10.18 -8.85
C VAL A 63 -1.73 -10.01 -9.55
N ALA A 64 -0.65 -10.01 -8.78
CA ALA A 64 0.72 -10.01 -9.27
C ALA A 64 1.24 -11.44 -9.45
N THR A 65 2.24 -11.60 -10.31
CA THR A 65 3.01 -12.83 -10.51
C THR A 65 4.49 -12.56 -10.27
N VAL A 66 5.31 -13.62 -10.19
CA VAL A 66 6.77 -13.52 -10.07
C VAL A 66 7.43 -12.79 -11.25
N SER A 67 6.87 -12.91 -12.46
CA SER A 67 7.39 -12.26 -13.67
C SER A 67 6.95 -10.80 -13.81
N GLY A 68 6.10 -10.32 -12.89
CA GLY A 68 5.49 -9.00 -12.95
C GLY A 68 4.19 -9.01 -13.74
N GLN A 69 3.21 -8.25 -13.26
CA GLN A 69 1.91 -8.04 -13.93
C GLN A 69 1.65 -6.56 -14.10
N SER A 70 1.30 -6.16 -15.33
CA SER A 70 0.91 -4.78 -15.62
C SER A 70 -0.50 -4.53 -15.11
N PHE A 71 -0.65 -3.70 -14.08
CA PHE A 71 -1.97 -3.32 -13.57
C PHE A 71 -2.55 -2.13 -14.31
N CYS A 72 -1.68 -1.21 -14.72
CA CYS A 72 -2.05 -0.09 -15.56
C CYS A 72 -0.84 0.37 -16.36
N ARG A 73 -1.10 0.74 -17.61
CA ARG A 73 -0.16 1.41 -18.47
C ARG A 73 -0.80 2.65 -19.08
N ARG A 74 -0.04 3.76 -19.09
CA ARG A 74 -0.39 5.02 -19.76
C ARG A 74 0.88 5.56 -20.42
N GLY A 75 0.85 5.70 -21.74
CA GLY A 75 2.03 6.05 -22.53
C GLY A 75 3.21 5.11 -22.26
N ASN A 76 4.31 5.70 -21.79
CA ASN A 76 5.53 4.98 -21.45
C ASN A 76 5.64 4.64 -19.96
N THR A 77 4.62 4.93 -19.15
CA THR A 77 4.58 4.65 -17.71
C THR A 77 3.71 3.45 -17.41
N GLN A 78 4.22 2.55 -16.57
CA GLN A 78 3.51 1.35 -16.14
C GLN A 78 3.64 1.15 -14.63
N ILE A 79 2.52 0.85 -13.99
CA ILE A 79 2.48 0.33 -12.62
C ILE A 79 2.41 -1.18 -12.70
N THR A 80 3.45 -1.83 -12.18
CA THR A 80 3.62 -3.28 -12.22
C THR A 80 3.55 -3.85 -10.81
N GLY A 81 2.82 -4.95 -10.64
CA GLY A 81 2.85 -5.75 -9.42
C GLY A 81 3.78 -6.95 -9.56
N LEU A 82 4.58 -7.23 -8.53
CA LEU A 82 5.48 -8.38 -8.43
C LEU A 82 5.15 -9.18 -7.16
N ALA A 83 5.04 -10.49 -7.28
CA ALA A 83 4.87 -11.39 -6.14
C ALA A 83 6.22 -11.61 -5.43
N ARG A 84 6.28 -11.38 -4.11
CA ARG A 84 7.52 -11.51 -3.32
C ARG A 84 7.65 -12.86 -2.61
N ASN A 85 6.53 -13.51 -2.31
CA ASN A 85 6.46 -14.71 -1.49
C ASN A 85 5.58 -15.80 -2.14
N GLY A 86 5.93 -16.21 -3.36
CA GLY A 86 5.24 -17.28 -4.10
C GLY A 86 4.95 -16.92 -5.56
N ASN A 87 4.27 -17.82 -6.26
CA ASN A 87 3.96 -17.67 -7.70
C ASN A 87 3.06 -16.47 -8.00
N THR A 88 2.13 -16.19 -7.08
CA THR A 88 1.21 -15.06 -7.17
C THR A 88 1.08 -14.35 -5.83
N ALA A 89 0.77 -13.06 -5.88
CA ALA A 89 0.39 -12.26 -4.72
C ALA A 89 -0.82 -11.43 -5.07
N THR A 90 -1.81 -11.36 -4.18
CA THR A 90 -3.04 -10.61 -4.43
C THR A 90 -3.18 -9.50 -3.41
N SER A 91 -3.53 -8.30 -3.86
CA SER A 91 -4.02 -7.22 -3.00
C SER A 91 -5.23 -6.57 -3.68
N THR A 92 -5.95 -5.69 -2.99
CA THR A 92 -6.97 -4.89 -3.69
C THR A 92 -6.28 -3.82 -4.53
N CYS A 93 -6.90 -3.43 -5.65
CA CYS A 93 -6.35 -2.38 -6.50
C CYS A 93 -6.27 -1.03 -5.77
N GLN A 94 -7.16 -0.77 -4.81
CA GLN A 94 -7.04 0.37 -3.90
C GLN A 94 -5.76 0.33 -3.05
N GLU A 95 -5.38 -0.83 -2.51
CA GLU A 95 -4.17 -0.95 -1.69
C GLU A 95 -2.89 -0.90 -2.53
N VAL A 96 -2.96 -1.37 -3.78
CA VAL A 96 -1.91 -1.14 -4.79
C VAL A 96 -1.79 0.35 -5.11
N ALA A 97 -2.91 1.05 -5.31
CA ALA A 97 -2.94 2.48 -5.59
C ALA A 97 -2.33 3.29 -4.44
N ARG A 98 -2.63 2.93 -3.18
CA ARG A 98 -2.00 3.54 -1.99
C ARG A 98 -0.50 3.29 -1.94
N GLY A 99 -0.07 2.06 -2.24
CA GLY A 99 1.35 1.70 -2.34
C GLY A 99 2.09 2.54 -3.38
N ALA A 100 1.49 2.70 -4.57
CA ALA A 100 2.01 3.54 -5.64
C ALA A 100 1.98 5.05 -5.30
N GLY A 101 0.92 5.54 -4.65
CA GLY A 101 0.84 6.91 -4.15
C GLY A 101 1.99 7.24 -3.20
N PHE A 102 2.34 6.32 -2.30
CA PHE A 102 3.48 6.51 -1.41
C PHE A 102 4.83 6.57 -2.14
N ILE A 103 4.96 5.89 -3.30
CA ILE A 103 6.13 6.04 -4.19
C ILE A 103 6.13 7.45 -4.78
N MET A 104 4.98 7.95 -5.25
CA MET A 104 4.87 9.31 -5.78
C MET A 104 5.27 10.35 -4.73
N ASP A 105 4.81 10.21 -3.49
CA ASP A 105 5.08 11.17 -2.41
C ASP A 105 6.57 11.28 -2.05
N LYS A 106 7.35 10.23 -2.31
CA LYS A 106 8.75 10.14 -1.87
C LYS A 106 9.76 10.15 -3.00
N CYS A 107 9.39 9.68 -4.18
CA CYS A 107 10.30 9.44 -5.29
C CYS A 107 9.99 10.30 -6.52
N SER A 108 8.94 11.13 -6.49
CA SER A 108 8.72 12.12 -7.54
C SER A 108 9.78 13.21 -7.48
N ARG A 109 10.24 13.62 -8.66
CA ARG A 109 11.27 14.64 -8.84
C ARG A 109 10.66 15.91 -9.42
N GLY A 110 11.35 17.03 -9.25
CA GLY A 110 10.91 18.35 -9.75
C GLY A 110 10.84 18.45 -11.28
N ASP A 111 11.46 17.53 -12.01
CA ASP A 111 11.43 17.42 -13.48
C ASP A 111 10.21 16.63 -14.01
N GLY A 112 9.23 16.33 -13.15
CA GLY A 112 8.02 15.59 -13.52
C GLY A 112 8.28 14.10 -13.77
N LYS A 113 9.39 13.57 -13.26
CA LYS A 113 9.76 12.15 -13.36
C LYS A 113 9.63 11.41 -12.05
N VAL A 114 9.42 10.10 -12.14
CA VAL A 114 9.33 9.22 -10.99
C VAL A 114 9.85 7.82 -11.34
N ARG A 115 10.51 7.18 -10.38
CA ARG A 115 10.75 5.74 -10.40
C ARG A 115 10.94 5.23 -8.98
N GLY A 116 10.32 4.11 -8.67
CA GLY A 116 10.50 3.48 -7.38
C GLY A 116 9.58 2.31 -7.18
N ALA A 117 9.81 1.61 -6.07
CA ALA A 117 9.06 0.44 -5.67
C ALA A 117 8.68 0.51 -4.18
N ASN A 118 7.51 -0.03 -3.86
CA ASN A 118 6.98 -0.12 -2.51
C ASN A 118 5.97 -1.26 -2.42
N GLU A 119 5.74 -1.78 -1.22
CA GLU A 119 4.72 -2.81 -1.03
C GLU A 119 3.31 -2.22 -1.07
N ALA A 120 2.35 -3.00 -1.56
CA ALA A 120 0.93 -2.66 -1.44
C ALA A 120 0.55 -2.47 0.04
N TRP A 121 -0.38 -1.55 0.32
CA TRP A 121 -0.64 -1.08 1.67
C TRP A 121 -1.12 -2.18 2.66
N ALA A 122 -1.76 -3.26 2.21
CA ALA A 122 -2.32 -4.25 3.14
C ALA A 122 -1.39 -5.40 3.55
N ASN A 123 -0.55 -5.95 2.65
CA ASN A 123 -0.05 -7.32 2.87
C ASN A 123 1.42 -7.61 2.61
N GLY A 124 2.26 -6.63 2.24
CA GLY A 124 3.72 -6.80 2.11
C GLY A 124 4.23 -7.80 1.03
N ASN A 125 3.36 -8.69 0.57
CA ASN A 125 3.67 -9.79 -0.33
C ASN A 125 3.56 -9.38 -1.81
N LEU A 126 3.01 -8.21 -2.07
CA LEU A 126 2.88 -7.61 -3.40
C LEU A 126 3.72 -6.34 -3.46
N LEU A 127 4.79 -6.40 -4.24
CA LEU A 127 5.61 -5.23 -4.55
C LEU A 127 4.98 -4.48 -5.73
N VAL A 128 4.74 -3.20 -5.55
CA VAL A 128 4.31 -2.25 -6.57
C VAL A 128 5.54 -1.52 -7.09
N ASP A 129 5.72 -1.47 -8.40
CA ASP A 129 6.83 -0.78 -9.04
C ASP A 129 6.32 0.17 -10.15
N ILE A 130 6.72 1.43 -10.07
CA ILE A 130 6.46 2.45 -11.09
C ILE A 130 7.68 2.51 -11.98
N ARG A 131 7.51 2.11 -13.24
CA ARG A 131 8.61 2.01 -14.22
C ARG A 131 8.24 2.62 -15.55
N ARG A 132 9.27 3.06 -16.27
CA ARG A 132 9.15 3.31 -17.70
C ARG A 132 9.26 2.01 -18.47
N VAL A 133 8.48 1.90 -19.54
CA VAL A 133 8.47 0.78 -20.46
C VAL A 133 8.49 1.34 -21.87
N VAL A 134 9.51 0.98 -22.65
CA VAL A 134 9.59 1.31 -24.09
C VAL A 134 8.71 0.34 -24.88
N GLN A 135 8.18 0.82 -26.01
CA GLN A 135 7.43 -0.01 -26.96
C GLN A 135 8.40 -0.76 -27.88
#